data_AF-A0A559RQE1-F1
#
_entry.id   AF-A0A559RQE1-F1
#
_cell.length_a   1.000
_cell.length_b   1.000
_cell.length_c   1.000
_cell.angle_alpha   90.00
_cell.angle_beta   90.00
_cell.angle_gamma   90.00
#
_symmetry.space_group_name_H-M   'P 1'
#
loop_
_entity.id
_entity.type
_entity.pdbx_description
1 polymer ?
#
loop_
_entity_poly.entity_id
_entity_poly.type
_entity_poly.pdbx_seq_one_letter_code
_entity_poly.pdbx_strand_id
1 'polypeptide(L)'
;MGPRFAGYFTITQLGDKTLMTNRPTFNIDNQLRRIQGFAGCNTYNAAFTEGGGKLEIVAPLATKKACADGMDIEQKFTEALPKVNAFTIEKNILILFDKERNVLLKAKPTDI
;
A
#
# COMPACT_ATOMS: atom_id res chain seq x y z
N MET A 1 -1.43 9.31 19.84
CA MET A 1 -0.29 8.83 19.04
C MET A 1 -0.88 8.11 17.84
N GLY A 2 -1.15 8.86 16.76
CA GLY A 2 -1.71 8.28 15.54
C GLY A 2 -0.60 7.76 14.62
N PRO A 3 -0.93 6.93 13.64
CA PRO A 3 -0.01 6.48 12.60
C PRO A 3 0.71 7.68 11.99
N ARG A 4 2.04 7.60 11.95
CA ARG A 4 2.93 8.69 11.48
C ARG A 4 2.92 8.87 9.96
N PHE A 5 2.01 8.20 9.25
CA PHE A 5 2.01 8.08 7.78
C PHE A 5 0.60 8.26 7.16
N ALA A 6 -0.17 9.23 7.62
CA ALA A 6 -1.42 9.63 6.95
C ALA A 6 -1.13 10.47 5.70
N GLY A 7 -1.95 10.32 4.65
CA GLY A 7 -1.84 11.10 3.41
C GLY A 7 -1.83 10.27 2.13
N TYR A 8 -1.45 10.92 1.03
CA TYR A 8 -1.41 10.34 -0.32
C TYR A 8 0.00 9.85 -0.66
N PHE A 9 0.11 8.59 -1.05
CA PHE A 9 1.36 7.98 -1.50
C PHE A 9 1.14 7.29 -2.85
N THR A 10 2.15 7.33 -3.71
CA THR A 10 2.18 6.64 -5.00
C THR A 10 3.19 5.51 -4.94
N ILE A 11 2.76 4.30 -5.23
CA ILE A 11 3.63 3.12 -5.29
C ILE A 11 4.46 3.20 -6.55
N THR A 12 5.77 3.23 -6.36
CA THR A 12 6.73 3.22 -7.47
C THR A 12 7.34 1.84 -7.66
N GLN A 13 7.27 0.97 -6.64
CA GLN A 13 7.89 -0.35 -6.68
C GLN A 13 7.11 -1.36 -5.82
N LEU A 14 6.87 -2.55 -6.37
CA LEU A 14 6.29 -3.72 -5.71
C LEU A 14 7.30 -4.87 -5.76
N GLY A 15 7.90 -5.22 -4.62
CA GLY A 15 9.00 -6.17 -4.54
C GLY A 15 10.14 -5.77 -5.47
N ASP A 16 10.46 -6.65 -6.42
CA ASP A 16 11.47 -6.44 -7.47
C ASP A 16 10.92 -5.72 -8.71
N LYS A 17 9.60 -5.49 -8.80
CA LYS A 17 8.96 -4.88 -9.96
C LYS A 17 8.83 -3.37 -9.77
N THR A 18 9.52 -2.59 -10.59
CA THR A 18 9.35 -1.13 -10.64
C THR A 18 8.19 -0.78 -11.57
N LEU A 19 7.27 0.04 -11.08
CA LEU A 19 6.07 0.46 -11.81
C LEU A 19 6.31 1.85 -12.42
N MET A 20 6.32 1.91 -13.75
CA MET A 20 6.45 3.19 -14.48
C MET A 20 5.08 3.75 -14.88
N THR A 21 4.19 2.88 -15.35
CA THR A 21 2.79 3.18 -15.72
C THR A 21 1.80 2.48 -14.77
N ASN A 22 0.55 2.94 -14.74
CA ASN A 22 -0.52 2.45 -13.84
C ASN A 22 -0.06 2.29 -12.38
N ARG A 23 0.63 3.30 -11.88
CA ARG A 23 1.16 3.32 -10.52
C ARG A 23 0.01 3.34 -9.52
N PRO A 24 -0.09 2.33 -8.65
CA PRO A 24 -1.12 2.30 -7.65
C PRO A 24 -0.89 3.39 -6.61
N THR A 25 -1.98 3.91 -6.06
CA THR A 25 -1.99 4.99 -5.09
C THR A 25 -2.57 4.51 -3.77
N PHE A 26 -1.99 4.99 -2.68
CA PHE A 26 -2.44 4.84 -1.31
C PHE A 26 -2.96 6.18 -0.83
N ASN A 27 -4.20 6.22 -0.38
CA ASN A 27 -4.71 7.30 0.45
C ASN A 27 -5.03 6.75 1.82
N ILE A 28 -4.27 7.19 2.82
CA ILE A 28 -4.32 6.66 4.18
C ILE A 28 -5.09 7.65 5.04
N ASP A 29 -6.30 7.25 5.43
CA ASP A 29 -7.18 8.01 6.30
C ASP A 29 -7.00 7.53 7.74
N ASN A 30 -6.35 8.36 8.55
CA ASN A 30 -6.12 8.06 9.96
C ASN A 30 -7.40 8.16 10.81
N GLN A 31 -8.35 9.02 10.42
CA GLN A 31 -9.59 9.17 11.18
C GLN A 31 -10.47 7.91 11.06
N LEU A 32 -10.55 7.35 9.85
CA LEU A 32 -11.31 6.15 9.55
C LEU A 32 -10.51 4.86 9.75
N ARG A 33 -9.19 4.95 9.98
CA ARG A 33 -8.26 3.81 10.00
C ARG A 33 -8.39 2.92 8.76
N ARG A 34 -8.51 3.57 7.61
CA ARG A 34 -8.69 2.91 6.32
C ARG A 34 -7.73 3.47 5.30
N ILE A 35 -7.31 2.57 4.43
CA ILE A 35 -6.55 2.85 3.23
C ILE A 35 -7.50 2.71 2.07
N GLN A 36 -7.53 3.69 1.19
CA GLN A 36 -8.30 3.65 -0.03
C GLN A 36 -7.44 4.17 -1.16
N GLY A 37 -7.65 3.69 -2.38
CA GLY A 37 -6.79 4.11 -3.47
C GLY A 37 -7.00 3.30 -4.72
N PHE A 38 -6.02 3.39 -5.62
CA PHE A 38 -6.05 2.71 -6.90
C PHE A 38 -4.97 1.63 -6.93
N ALA A 39 -5.31 0.40 -7.31
CA ALA A 39 -4.41 -0.76 -7.36
C ALA A 39 -3.82 -1.00 -8.77
N GLY A 40 -4.05 -0.08 -9.71
CA GLY A 40 -3.51 -0.14 -11.08
C GLY A 40 -4.57 -0.44 -12.14
N CYS A 41 -5.56 -1.29 -11.83
CA CYS A 41 -6.77 -1.45 -12.64
C CYS A 41 -8.03 -1.07 -11.85
N ASN A 42 -8.14 -1.53 -10.61
CA ASN A 42 -9.30 -1.28 -9.76
C ASN A 42 -9.01 -0.32 -8.62
N THR A 43 -10.06 0.29 -8.08
CA THR A 43 -9.97 0.93 -6.77
C THR A 43 -10.11 -0.11 -5.67
N TYR A 44 -9.31 0.06 -4.62
CA TYR A 44 -9.30 -0.79 -3.45
C TYR A 44 -9.58 0.02 -2.19
N ASN A 45 -10.12 -0.67 -1.19
CA ASN A 45 -10.22 -0.19 0.18
C ASN A 45 -9.71 -1.29 1.12
N ALA A 46 -8.95 -0.92 2.13
CA ALA A 46 -8.39 -1.83 3.12
C ALA A 46 -8.48 -1.18 4.50
N ALA A 47 -8.82 -1.94 5.52
CA ALA A 47 -8.65 -1.47 6.90
C ALA A 47 -7.20 -1.70 7.33
N PHE A 48 -6.69 -0.85 8.22
CA PHE A 48 -5.39 -1.08 8.82
C PHE A 48 -5.45 -0.86 10.33
N THR A 49 -4.60 -1.57 11.05
CA THR A 49 -4.51 -1.52 12.51
C THR A 49 -3.07 -1.30 12.89
N GLU A 50 -2.79 -0.21 13.59
CA GLU A 50 -1.49 0.07 14.17
C GLU A 50 -1.60 -0.10 15.69
N GLY A 51 -0.71 -0.90 16.28
CA GLY A 51 -0.71 -1.17 17.72
C GLY A 51 0.60 -1.79 18.20
N GLY A 52 1.10 -1.32 19.34
CA GLY A 52 2.28 -1.92 19.99
C GLY A 52 3.56 -1.93 19.13
N GLY A 53 3.69 -1.01 18.17
CA GLY A 53 4.83 -0.94 17.24
C GLY A 53 4.72 -1.86 16.02
N LYS A 54 3.56 -2.46 15.77
CA LYS A 54 3.26 -3.27 14.58
C LYS A 54 2.21 -2.60 13.72
N LEU A 55 2.29 -2.84 12.43
CA LEU A 55 1.29 -2.43 11.45
C LEU A 55 0.73 -3.67 10.78
N GLU A 56 -0.58 -3.87 10.94
CA GLU A 56 -1.30 -4.96 10.29
C GLU A 56 -2.31 -4.36 9.32
N ILE A 57 -2.21 -4.73 8.05
CA ILE A 57 -3.16 -4.29 7.03
C ILE A 57 -4.11 -5.44 6.74
N VAL A 58 -5.40 -5.18 6.91
CA VAL A 58 -6.45 -6.16 6.59
C VAL A 58 -6.51 -6.34 5.08
N ALA A 59 -6.85 -7.55 4.65
CA ALA A 59 -7.00 -7.88 3.23
C ALA A 59 -7.81 -6.79 2.49
N PRO A 60 -7.26 -6.19 1.43
CA PRO A 60 -7.93 -5.15 0.67
C PRO A 60 -9.14 -5.72 -0.08
N LEU A 61 -10.25 -5.01 -0.03
CA LEU A 61 -11.38 -5.20 -0.94
C LEU A 61 -11.17 -4.31 -2.17
N ALA A 62 -10.85 -4.94 -3.29
CA ALA A 62 -10.85 -4.31 -4.60
C ALA A 62 -12.22 -4.49 -5.28
N THR A 63 -12.63 -3.49 -6.05
CA THR A 63 -13.76 -3.66 -6.97
C THR A 63 -13.34 -4.53 -8.15
N LYS A 64 -14.21 -5.40 -8.67
CA LYS A 64 -13.90 -6.18 -9.87
C LYS A 64 -14.28 -5.39 -11.13
N LYS A 65 -13.36 -4.61 -11.70
CA LYS A 65 -13.46 -4.20 -13.12
C LYS A 65 -12.52 -5.07 -13.95
N ALA A 66 -12.98 -5.38 -15.15
CA ALA A 66 -12.17 -6.04 -16.15
C ALA A 66 -11.31 -4.99 -16.87
N CYS A 67 -10.08 -4.75 -16.40
CA CYS A 67 -9.05 -4.17 -17.27
C CYS A 67 -8.20 -5.30 -17.85
N ALA A 68 -7.86 -5.19 -19.13
CA ALA A 68 -6.88 -6.08 -19.75
C ALA A 68 -5.45 -5.85 -19.23
N ASP A 69 -5.16 -4.67 -18.65
CA ASP A 69 -3.84 -4.27 -18.17
C ASP A 69 -3.90 -3.91 -16.67
N GLY A 70 -2.93 -4.40 -15.88
CA GLY A 70 -2.80 -4.08 -14.44
C GLY A 70 -3.31 -5.14 -13.44
N MET A 71 -3.87 -6.27 -13.87
CA MET A 71 -4.28 -7.35 -12.95
C MET A 71 -3.11 -7.97 -12.17
N ASP A 72 -1.94 -8.15 -12.79
CA ASP A 72 -0.74 -8.67 -12.11
C ASP A 72 -0.27 -7.73 -10.98
N ILE A 73 -0.37 -6.42 -11.21
CA ILE A 73 -0.02 -5.40 -10.22
C ILE A 73 -0.99 -5.47 -9.04
N GLU A 74 -2.28 -5.50 -9.33
CA GLU A 74 -3.33 -5.59 -8.31
C GLU A 74 -3.21 -6.88 -7.48
N GLN A 75 -3.01 -8.03 -8.12
CA GLN A 75 -2.84 -9.30 -7.42
C GLN A 75 -1.62 -9.26 -6.49
N LYS A 76 -0.45 -8.87 -6.99
CA LYS A 76 0.76 -8.75 -6.16
C LYS A 76 0.59 -7.76 -5.02
N PHE A 77 -0.08 -6.64 -5.29
CA PHE A 77 -0.34 -5.61 -4.29
C PHE A 77 -1.26 -6.12 -3.18
N THR A 78 -2.38 -6.74 -3.56
CA THR A 78 -3.35 -7.28 -2.62
C THR A 78 -2.83 -8.46 -1.80
N GLU A 79 -1.92 -9.27 -2.36
CA GLU A 79 -1.21 -10.32 -1.63
C GLU A 79 -0.10 -9.79 -0.70
N ALA A 80 0.51 -8.65 -1.04
CA ALA A 80 1.56 -8.03 -0.23
C ALA A 80 1.01 -7.31 1.00
N LEU A 81 -0.16 -6.66 0.89
CA LEU A 81 -0.76 -5.91 2.01
C LEU A 81 -0.93 -6.72 3.31
N PRO A 82 -1.59 -7.90 3.32
CA PRO A 82 -1.78 -8.69 4.54
C PRO A 82 -0.48 -9.30 5.10
N LYS A 83 0.58 -9.32 4.29
CA LYS A 83 1.92 -9.75 4.69
C LYS A 83 2.70 -8.66 5.45
N VAL A 84 2.28 -7.41 5.31
CA VAL A 84 2.91 -6.27 6.00
C VAL A 84 2.78 -6.46 7.52
N ASN A 85 3.93 -6.38 8.19
CA ASN A 85 4.00 -6.39 9.66
C ASN A 85 4.69 -5.15 10.22
N ALA A 86 5.56 -4.54 9.41
CA ALA A 86 6.32 -3.35 9.77
C ALA A 86 6.37 -2.37 8.61
N PHE A 87 6.58 -1.10 8.93
CA PHE A 87 6.82 -0.05 7.95
C PHE A 87 8.00 0.81 8.41
N THR A 88 8.72 1.39 7.46
CA THR A 88 9.65 2.49 7.73
C THR A 88 9.43 3.60 6.72
N ILE A 89 9.83 4.81 7.10
CA ILE A 89 9.82 5.96 6.20
C ILE A 89 11.26 6.44 6.11
N GLU A 90 11.86 6.27 4.94
CA GLU A 90 13.24 6.65 4.69
C GLU A 90 13.30 7.70 3.59
N LYS A 91 13.92 8.86 3.85
CA LYS A 91 14.01 9.98 2.88
C LYS A 91 12.66 10.34 2.24
N ASN A 92 11.61 10.40 3.06
CA ASN A 92 10.24 10.62 2.59
C ASN A 92 9.74 9.52 1.66
N ILE A 93 10.16 8.26 1.82
CA ILE A 93 9.66 7.11 1.05
C ILE A 93 9.15 6.09 2.06
N LEU A 94 7.86 5.75 1.97
CA LEU A 94 7.25 4.68 2.76
C LEU A 94 7.69 3.32 2.19
N ILE A 95 8.28 2.50 3.03
CA ILE A 95 8.73 1.15 2.69
C ILE A 95 8.01 0.19 3.65
N LEU A 96 7.27 -0.76 3.08
CA LEU A 96 6.58 -1.78 3.87
C LEU A 96 7.40 -3.06 3.89
N PHE A 97 7.42 -3.70 5.05
CA PHE A 97 8.14 -4.93 5.28
C PHE A 97 7.22 -6.05 5.74
N ASP A 98 7.56 -7.26 5.32
CA ASP A 98 6.99 -8.48 5.84
C ASP A 98 7.42 -8.73 7.31
N LYS A 99 6.80 -9.72 7.96
CA LYS A 99 7.24 -10.30 9.23
C LYS A 99 8.73 -10.69 9.22
N GLU A 100 9.26 -11.10 8.07
CA GLU A 100 10.68 -11.44 7.90
C GLU A 100 11.60 -10.24 7.62
N ARG A 101 11.11 -8.99 7.69
CA ARG A 101 11.82 -7.75 7.29
C ARG A 101 12.20 -7.68 5.82
N ASN A 102 11.56 -8.46 4.96
CA ASN A 102 11.72 -8.36 3.52
C ASN A 102 10.92 -7.16 2.98
N VAL A 103 11.52 -6.39 2.06
CA VAL A 103 10.84 -5.24 1.44
C VAL A 103 9.74 -5.74 0.52
N LEU A 104 8.49 -5.50 0.90
CA LEU A 104 7.33 -5.87 0.10
C LEU A 104 7.04 -4.83 -0.97
N LEU A 105 7.08 -3.54 -0.62
CA LEU A 105 6.80 -2.46 -1.55
C LEU A 105 7.36 -1.12 -1.09
N LYS A 106 7.52 -0.20 -2.04
CA LYS A 106 7.95 1.18 -1.81
C LYS A 106 6.94 2.15 -2.42
N ALA A 107 6.50 3.10 -1.60
CA ALA A 107 5.60 4.17 -1.97
C ALA A 107 6.21 5.52 -1.62
N LYS A 108 6.09 6.49 -2.54
CA LYS A 108 6.52 7.86 -2.32
C LYS A 108 5.30 8.73 -1.99
N PRO A 109 5.35 9.63 -1.00
CA PRO A 109 4.32 10.61 -0.78
C PRO A 109 4.19 11.45 -2.05
N THR A 110 2.96 11.62 -2.49
CA THR A 110 2.64 12.60 -3.52
C THR A 110 2.55 13.94 -2.80
N ASP A 111 3.56 14.76 -2.99
CA ASP A 111 3.49 16.18 -2.65
C ASP A 111 2.48 16.81 -3.61
N ILE A 112 1.39 17.38 -3.08
CA ILE A 112 0.37 18.12 -3.85
C ILE A 112 0.61 19.60 -3.68
#